data_AF-A0AAD7XHH9-F1
#
_entry.id   AF-A0AAD7XHH9-F1
#
_cell.length_a   1.000
_cell.length_b   1.000
_cell.length_c   1.000
_cell.angle_alpha   90.00
_cell.angle_beta   90.00
_cell.angle_gamma   90.00
#
_symmetry.space_group_name_H-M   'P 1'
#
loop_
_entity.id
_entity.type
_entity.pdbx_description
1 polymer ?
#
loop_
_entity_poly.entity_id
_entity_poly.type
_entity_poly.pdbx_seq_one_letter_code
_entity_poly.pdbx_strand_id
1 'polypeptide(L)'
;MEEIARRKQAETLLAQATELATLGNWCRCVEVCEAGLEVKGSPQLSLELRKLLDFAAGKVPKPKKPKVRKIPISEAAKVLGVDRECSLDDLQKAYRRESLKAHPDRGGTTEAFARVADAFQAMQRVAKPAYDAEAAIAAFKELLHRAEVPSSWSFGSMQASLGKSREFLDVRTQGERRQAYAEYRTAKEKLEREADRRARVVARDNFAKLLDEYGSITPDTPWAFATRLLAREPRYKAVPEKDRPDLFQDWVQDEKRRLASKKRRRSP
;
A
#
# COMPACT_ATOMS: atom_id res chain seq x y z
N MET A 1 -11.69 -44.70 56.54
CA MET A 1 -11.69 -45.89 55.66
C MET A 1 -12.17 -45.58 54.26
N GLU A 2 -13.31 -44.89 54.12
CA GLU A 2 -13.92 -44.59 52.80
C GLU A 2 -13.06 -43.67 51.92
N GLU A 3 -12.42 -42.64 52.49
CA GLU A 3 -11.53 -41.74 51.73
C GLU A 3 -10.26 -42.44 51.22
N ILE A 4 -9.71 -43.37 52.01
CA ILE A 4 -8.54 -44.18 51.62
C ILE A 4 -8.93 -45.12 50.47
N ALA A 5 -10.13 -45.69 50.50
CA ALA A 5 -10.65 -46.53 49.43
C ALA A 5 -10.84 -45.74 48.13
N ARG A 6 -11.43 -44.54 48.19
CA ARG A 6 -11.57 -43.64 47.02
C ARG A 6 -10.23 -43.23 46.43
N ARG A 7 -9.22 -42.94 47.26
CA ARG A 7 -7.85 -42.63 46.79
C ARG A 7 -7.21 -43.82 46.06
N LYS A 8 -7.25 -45.03 46.64
CA LYS A 8 -6.73 -46.24 46.00
C LYS A 8 -7.43 -46.58 44.67
N GLN A 9 -8.75 -46.39 44.63
CA GLN A 9 -9.53 -46.56 43.40
C GLN A 9 -9.13 -45.54 42.32
N ALA A 10 -8.96 -44.27 42.69
CA ALA A 10 -8.49 -43.24 41.77
C ALA A 10 -7.04 -43.47 41.27
N GLU A 11 -6.15 -44.00 42.12
CA GLU A 11 -4.79 -44.41 41.73
C GLU A 11 -4.80 -45.54 40.69
N THR A 12 -5.69 -46.52 40.88
CA THR A 12 -5.82 -47.66 39.96
C THR A 12 -6.35 -47.19 38.59
N LEU A 13 -7.33 -46.29 38.57
CA LEU A 13 -7.85 -45.69 37.35
C LEU A 13 -6.80 -44.83 36.64
N LEU A 14 -5.98 -44.08 37.36
CA LEU A 14 -4.87 -43.33 36.78
C LEU A 14 -3.81 -44.26 36.14
N ALA A 15 -3.48 -45.37 36.79
CA ALA A 15 -2.55 -46.36 36.23
C ALA A 15 -3.10 -46.97 34.93
N GLN A 16 -4.38 -47.36 34.92
CA GLN A 16 -5.06 -47.89 33.74
C GLN A 16 -5.14 -46.87 32.60
N ALA A 17 -5.47 -45.61 32.89
CA ALA A 17 -5.48 -44.55 31.89
C ALA A 17 -4.10 -44.31 31.29
N THR A 18 -3.05 -44.36 32.12
CA THR A 18 -1.66 -44.18 31.67
C THR A 18 -1.23 -45.33 30.74
N GLU A 19 -1.60 -46.57 31.06
CA GLU A 19 -1.32 -47.73 30.19
C GLU A 19 -2.08 -47.66 28.86
N LEU A 20 -3.35 -47.25 28.88
CA LEU A 20 -4.12 -47.04 27.65
C LEU A 20 -3.52 -45.93 26.79
N ALA A 21 -2.99 -44.87 27.42
CA ALA A 21 -2.29 -43.79 26.74
C ALA A 21 -0.99 -44.26 26.07
N THR A 22 -0.18 -45.12 26.72
CA THR A 22 1.05 -45.65 26.12
C THR A 22 0.77 -46.59 24.95
N LEU A 23 -0.34 -47.32 25.00
CA LEU A 23 -0.81 -48.17 23.91
C LEU A 23 -1.53 -47.38 22.79
N GLY A 24 -1.67 -46.05 22.92
CA GLY A 24 -2.33 -45.19 21.95
C GLY A 24 -3.86 -45.34 21.88
N ASN A 25 -4.46 -46.02 22.86
CA ASN A 25 -5.91 -46.24 22.93
C ASN A 25 -6.62 -45.06 23.61
N TRP A 26 -6.64 -43.92 22.93
CA TRP A 26 -7.13 -42.66 23.49
C TRP A 26 -8.63 -42.64 23.80
N CYS A 27 -9.46 -43.34 23.03
CA CYS A 27 -10.91 -43.41 23.27
C CYS A 27 -11.21 -44.01 24.65
N ARG A 28 -10.61 -45.16 24.95
CA ARG A 28 -10.79 -45.83 26.24
C ARG A 28 -10.05 -45.13 27.38
N CYS A 29 -8.93 -44.47 27.08
CA CYS A 29 -8.21 -43.64 28.04
C CYS A 29 -9.08 -42.48 28.56
N VAL A 30 -9.86 -41.83 27.68
CA VAL A 30 -10.80 -40.76 28.07
C VAL A 30 -11.85 -41.28 29.04
N GLU A 31 -12.49 -42.40 28.73
CA GLU A 31 -13.51 -43.03 29.59
C GLU A 31 -12.97 -43.33 31.00
N VAL A 32 -11.77 -43.90 31.09
CA VAL A 32 -11.12 -44.22 32.38
C VAL A 32 -10.73 -42.95 33.13
N CYS A 33 -10.32 -41.89 32.43
CA CYS A 33 -9.99 -40.62 33.07
C CYS A 33 -11.23 -39.91 33.65
N GLU A 34 -12.35 -39.92 32.92
CA GLU A 34 -13.61 -39.34 33.41
C GLU A 34 -14.12 -40.10 34.63
N ALA A 35 -14.11 -41.45 34.59
CA ALA A 35 -14.45 -42.28 35.74
C ALA A 35 -13.53 -42.00 36.94
N GLY A 36 -12.22 -41.80 36.72
CA GLY A 36 -11.27 -41.45 37.77
C GLY A 36 -11.51 -40.08 38.42
N LEU A 37 -12.05 -39.11 37.67
CA LEU A 37 -12.42 -37.79 38.19
C LEU A 37 -13.68 -37.82 39.05
N GLU A 38 -14.60 -38.74 38.77
CA GLU A 38 -15.85 -38.92 39.55
C GLU A 38 -15.61 -39.49 40.95
N VAL A 39 -14.59 -40.33 41.12
CA VAL A 39 -14.22 -40.95 42.41
C VAL A 39 -13.79 -39.91 43.45
N LYS A 40 -13.45 -38.67 43.04
CA LYS A 40 -13.03 -37.55 43.90
C LYS A 40 -11.93 -37.98 44.91
N GLY A 41 -10.88 -38.62 44.41
CA GLY A 41 -9.74 -39.11 45.20
C GLY A 41 -8.91 -37.98 45.84
N SER A 42 -7.82 -37.57 45.19
CA SER A 42 -6.98 -36.45 45.64
C SER A 42 -6.84 -35.37 44.56
N PRO A 43 -6.60 -34.10 44.92
CA PRO A 43 -6.40 -33.02 43.96
C PRO A 43 -5.25 -33.30 42.97
N GLN A 44 -4.20 -33.99 43.42
CA GLN A 44 -3.07 -34.38 42.58
C GLN A 44 -3.45 -35.45 41.55
N LEU A 45 -4.20 -36.49 41.95
CA LEU A 45 -4.67 -37.53 41.03
C LEU A 45 -5.64 -36.96 39.99
N SER A 46 -6.55 -36.09 40.41
CA SER A 46 -7.45 -35.38 39.49
C SER A 46 -6.68 -34.48 38.50
N LEU A 47 -5.54 -33.93 38.89
CA LEU A 47 -4.70 -33.14 37.99
C LEU A 47 -4.03 -34.01 36.92
N GLU A 48 -3.49 -35.17 37.29
CA GLU A 48 -2.86 -36.10 36.34
C GLU A 48 -3.87 -36.67 35.33
N LEU A 49 -5.07 -37.05 35.78
CA LEU A 49 -6.15 -37.49 34.90
C LEU A 49 -6.59 -36.39 33.90
N ARG A 50 -6.67 -35.14 34.38
CA ARG A 50 -6.97 -33.98 33.51
C ARG A 50 -5.88 -33.72 32.47
N LYS A 51 -4.61 -33.92 32.80
CA LYS A 51 -3.51 -33.79 31.82
C LYS A 51 -3.62 -34.83 30.71
N LEU A 52 -3.97 -36.08 31.04
CA LEU A 52 -4.20 -37.14 30.05
C LEU A 52 -5.40 -36.81 29.15
N LEU A 53 -6.49 -36.30 29.72
CA LEU A 53 -7.66 -35.83 28.95
C LEU A 53 -7.33 -34.66 28.02
N ASP A 54 -6.60 -33.65 28.52
CA ASP A 54 -6.17 -32.52 27.72
C ASP A 54 -5.26 -32.98 26.56
N PHE A 55 -4.36 -33.92 26.81
CA PHE A 55 -3.51 -34.51 25.77
C PHE A 55 -4.34 -35.29 24.74
N ALA A 56 -5.28 -36.14 25.17
CA ALA A 56 -6.18 -36.88 24.30
C ALA A 56 -7.05 -35.97 23.43
N ALA A 57 -7.46 -34.81 23.96
CA ALA A 57 -8.20 -33.78 23.25
C ALA A 57 -7.31 -32.90 22.32
N GLY A 58 -6.02 -33.22 22.17
CA GLY A 58 -5.07 -32.44 21.39
C GLY A 58 -4.75 -31.07 21.99
N LYS A 59 -5.16 -30.80 23.24
CA LYS A 59 -4.86 -29.56 23.97
C LYS A 59 -3.48 -29.67 24.61
N VAL A 60 -2.44 -29.64 23.78
CA VAL A 60 -1.06 -29.51 24.29
C VAL A 60 -0.93 -28.16 24.99
N PRO A 61 -0.52 -28.10 26.28
CA PRO A 61 -0.34 -26.83 26.98
C PRO A 61 0.67 -25.98 26.21
N LYS A 62 0.22 -24.82 25.71
CA LYS A 62 1.09 -23.87 25.02
C LYS A 62 2.25 -23.52 25.96
N PRO A 63 3.51 -23.54 25.51
CA PRO A 63 4.64 -23.16 26.35
C PRO A 63 4.37 -21.78 26.95
N LYS A 64 4.47 -21.66 28.27
CA LYS A 64 4.26 -20.39 28.97
C LYS A 64 5.24 -19.37 28.38
N LYS A 65 4.73 -18.28 27.81
CA LYS A 65 5.58 -17.20 27.30
C LYS A 65 6.53 -16.76 28.42
N PRO A 66 7.85 -16.65 28.18
CA PRO A 66 8.78 -16.18 29.20
C PRO A 66 8.33 -14.80 29.70
N LYS A 67 8.47 -14.56 31.00
CA LYS A 67 8.14 -13.26 31.61
C LYS A 67 9.11 -12.23 31.07
N VAL A 68 8.65 -11.35 30.18
CA VAL A 68 9.43 -10.26 29.59
C VAL A 68 10.00 -9.40 30.72
N ARG A 69 11.32 -9.30 30.83
CA ARG A 69 11.94 -8.36 31.78
C ARG A 69 11.73 -6.95 31.24
N LYS A 70 11.28 -6.01 32.09
CA LYS A 70 11.10 -4.61 31.69
C LYS A 70 12.48 -3.95 31.56
N ILE A 71 13.11 -4.07 30.40
CA ILE A 71 14.37 -3.40 30.09
C ILE A 71 14.09 -1.93 29.76
N PRO A 72 14.80 -0.96 30.35
CA PRO A 72 14.69 0.45 29.97
C PRO A 72 15.06 0.68 28.50
N ILE A 73 14.40 1.62 27.82
CA ILE A 73 14.62 1.90 26.39
C ILE A 73 16.09 2.24 26.09
N SER A 74 16.77 2.96 26.99
CA SER A 74 18.21 3.27 26.85
C SER A 74 19.09 2.02 26.83
N GLU A 75 18.76 1.02 27.63
CA GLU A 75 19.50 -0.23 27.69
C GLU A 75 19.16 -1.12 26.50
N ALA A 76 17.88 -1.19 26.12
CA ALA A 76 17.44 -1.93 24.94
C ALA A 76 18.11 -1.43 23.64
N ALA A 77 18.21 -0.10 23.47
CA ALA A 77 18.91 0.53 22.35
C ALA A 77 20.40 0.13 22.31
N LYS A 78 21.07 0.09 23.47
CA LYS A 78 22.47 -0.36 23.58
C LYS A 78 22.65 -1.83 23.26
N VAL A 79 21.76 -2.70 23.75
CA VAL A 79 21.81 -4.15 23.47
C VAL A 79 21.69 -4.45 21.98
N LEU A 80 20.86 -3.68 21.26
CA LEU A 80 20.67 -3.86 19.82
C LEU A 80 21.66 -3.04 18.95
N GLY A 81 22.38 -2.10 19.55
CA GLY A 81 23.28 -1.20 18.84
C GLY A 81 22.55 -0.27 17.86
N VAL A 82 21.40 0.26 18.27
CA VAL A 82 20.57 1.18 17.48
C VAL A 82 20.36 2.49 18.23
N ASP A 83 20.06 3.56 17.49
CA ASP A 83 19.65 4.82 18.10
C ASP A 83 18.26 4.70 18.77
N ARG A 84 17.98 5.57 19.74
CA ARG A 84 16.68 5.63 20.43
C ARG A 84 15.53 5.95 19.46
N GLU A 85 15.82 6.67 18.38
CA GLU A 85 14.87 7.05 17.35
C GLU A 85 15.01 6.22 16.06
N CYS A 86 15.44 4.96 16.17
CA CYS A 86 15.58 4.09 15.01
C CYS A 86 14.23 3.79 14.31
N SER A 87 14.30 3.53 13.00
CA SER A 87 13.13 3.06 12.25
C SER A 87 12.88 1.58 12.51
N LEU A 88 11.64 1.13 12.31
CA LEU A 88 11.28 -0.28 12.47
C LEU A 88 12.12 -1.22 11.58
N ASP A 89 12.52 -0.76 10.39
CA ASP A 89 13.41 -1.51 9.49
C ASP A 89 14.83 -1.65 10.06
N ASP A 90 15.40 -0.56 10.57
CA ASP A 90 16.72 -0.57 11.21
C ASP A 90 16.71 -1.46 12.47
N LEU A 91 15.63 -1.38 13.24
CA LEU A 91 15.41 -2.21 14.42
C LEU A 91 15.36 -3.70 14.06
N GLN A 92 14.63 -4.07 13.00
CA GLN A 92 14.56 -5.45 12.53
C GLN A 92 15.92 -5.94 12.00
N LYS A 93 16.65 -5.11 11.24
CA LYS A 93 18.00 -5.44 10.76
C LYS A 93 18.96 -5.69 11.93
N ALA A 94 18.94 -4.82 12.93
CA ALA A 94 19.74 -4.96 14.14
C ALA A 94 19.37 -6.22 14.93
N TYR A 95 18.08 -6.49 15.12
CA TYR A 95 17.61 -7.70 15.78
C TYR A 95 18.08 -8.96 15.06
N ARG A 96 17.89 -9.06 13.73
CA ARG A 96 18.39 -10.21 12.95
C ARG A 96 19.89 -10.43 13.13
N ARG A 97 20.68 -9.36 13.11
CA ARG A 97 22.13 -9.40 13.32
C ARG A 97 22.51 -9.88 14.72
N GLU A 98 21.94 -9.29 15.76
CA GLU A 98 22.29 -9.61 17.15
C GLU A 98 21.74 -10.98 17.57
N SER A 99 20.55 -11.37 17.10
CA SER A 99 19.99 -12.70 17.33
C SER A 99 20.86 -13.80 16.71
N LEU A 100 21.41 -13.58 15.52
CA LEU A 100 22.33 -14.54 14.89
C LEU A 100 23.62 -14.72 15.68
N LYS A 101 24.15 -13.65 16.29
CA LYS A 101 25.34 -13.71 17.15
C LYS A 101 25.07 -14.39 18.49
N ALA A 102 23.90 -14.13 19.08
CA ALA A 102 23.50 -14.70 20.36
C ALA A 102 22.98 -16.14 20.28
N HIS A 103 22.92 -16.73 19.08
CA HIS A 103 22.38 -18.07 18.88
C HIS A 103 23.27 -19.14 19.53
N PRO A 104 22.71 -20.09 20.30
CA PRO A 104 23.47 -21.16 20.97
C PRO A 104 24.37 -21.97 20.02
N ASP A 105 23.85 -22.34 18.85
CA ASP A 105 24.61 -23.12 17.83
C ASP A 105 25.80 -22.37 17.20
N ARG A 106 25.88 -21.04 17.38
CA ARG A 106 26.99 -20.20 16.90
C ARG A 106 27.88 -19.68 18.02
N GLY A 107 27.78 -20.28 19.21
CA GLY A 107 28.60 -19.93 20.38
C GLY A 107 27.98 -18.86 21.28
N GLY A 108 26.69 -18.55 21.12
CA GLY A 108 25.94 -17.68 22.02
C GLY A 108 25.34 -18.41 23.22
N THR A 109 24.66 -17.67 24.10
CA THR A 109 23.92 -18.24 25.24
C THR A 109 22.41 -17.98 25.10
N THR A 110 21.59 -18.89 25.62
CA THR A 110 20.13 -18.73 25.65
C THR A 110 19.71 -17.45 26.37
N GLU A 111 20.47 -17.03 27.38
CA GLU A 111 20.26 -15.77 28.10
C GLU A 111 20.56 -14.54 27.24
N ALA A 112 21.66 -14.56 26.47
CA ALA A 112 21.98 -13.49 25.54
C ALA A 112 20.90 -13.36 24.46
N PHE A 113 20.40 -14.48 23.93
CA PHE A 113 19.32 -14.49 22.97
C PHE A 113 18.02 -13.92 23.55
N ALA A 114 17.65 -14.31 24.77
CA ALA A 114 16.48 -13.77 25.48
C ALA A 114 16.62 -12.26 25.71
N ARG A 115 17.81 -11.77 26.04
CA ARG A 115 18.06 -10.33 26.24
C ARG A 115 17.89 -9.52 24.94
N VAL A 116 18.33 -10.06 23.81
CA VAL A 116 18.14 -9.44 22.48
C VAL A 116 16.65 -9.40 22.12
N ALA A 117 15.89 -10.46 22.42
CA ALA A 117 14.44 -10.50 22.19
C ALA A 117 13.66 -9.52 23.08
N ASP A 118 13.98 -9.44 24.37
CA ASP A 118 13.37 -8.47 25.29
C ASP A 118 13.69 -7.03 24.87
N ALA A 119 14.93 -6.77 24.44
CA ALA A 119 15.34 -5.46 23.92
C ALA A 119 14.57 -5.08 22.64
N PHE A 120 14.35 -6.02 21.73
CA PHE A 120 13.58 -5.78 20.50
C PHE A 120 12.13 -5.43 20.81
N GLN A 121 11.48 -6.16 21.73
CA GLN A 121 10.10 -5.85 22.13
C GLN A 121 9.98 -4.48 22.79
N ALA A 122 10.96 -4.07 23.61
CA ALA A 122 10.99 -2.75 24.22
C ALA A 122 11.13 -1.64 23.16
N MET A 123 12.07 -1.80 22.22
CA MET A 123 12.30 -0.82 21.15
C MET A 123 11.16 -0.77 20.13
N GLN A 124 10.51 -1.91 19.83
CA GLN A 124 9.43 -1.96 18.84
C GLN A 124 8.23 -1.07 19.21
N ARG A 125 8.02 -0.81 20.50
CA ARG A 125 6.95 0.09 20.99
C ARG A 125 7.23 1.57 20.75
N VAL A 126 8.49 1.94 20.57
CA VAL A 126 8.94 3.34 20.43
C VAL A 126 9.58 3.62 19.08
N ALA A 127 9.88 2.59 18.29
CA ALA A 127 10.44 2.72 16.96
C ALA A 127 9.49 3.47 16.03
N LYS A 128 10.05 4.33 15.18
CA LYS A 128 9.31 5.02 14.13
C LYS A 128 8.79 3.98 13.12
N PRO A 129 7.62 4.22 12.48
CA PRO A 129 7.12 3.32 11.44
C PRO A 129 8.18 3.11 10.37
N ALA A 130 8.10 1.96 9.70
CA ALA A 130 8.96 1.69 8.56
C ALA A 130 8.80 2.81 7.52
N TYR A 131 9.90 3.12 6.84
CA TYR A 131 9.86 4.07 5.74
C TYR A 131 9.00 3.54 4.61
N ASP A 132 8.02 4.34 4.23
CA ASP A 132 7.16 4.07 3.09
C ASP A 132 7.64 4.93 1.91
N ALA A 133 8.37 4.28 1.00
CA ALA A 133 8.89 4.94 -0.19
C ALA A 133 7.76 5.40 -1.12
N GLU A 134 6.67 4.64 -1.21
CA GLU A 134 5.54 4.97 -2.09
C GLU A 134 4.80 6.20 -1.58
N ALA A 135 4.50 6.26 -0.28
CA ALA A 135 3.89 7.43 0.34
C ALA A 135 4.78 8.68 0.24
N ALA A 136 6.09 8.54 0.44
CA ALA A 136 7.05 9.64 0.30
C ALA A 136 7.10 10.16 -1.15
N ILE A 137 7.16 9.26 -2.14
CA ILE A 137 7.14 9.62 -3.57
C ILE A 137 5.81 10.28 -3.96
N ALA A 138 4.68 9.77 -3.46
CA ALA A 138 3.37 10.34 -3.72
C ALA A 138 3.26 11.78 -3.15
N ALA A 139 3.67 11.99 -1.91
CA ALA A 139 3.71 13.32 -1.29
C ALA A 139 4.63 14.28 -2.06
N PHE A 140 5.77 13.79 -2.57
CA PHE A 140 6.65 14.59 -3.41
C PHE A 140 5.99 14.98 -4.75
N LYS A 141 5.29 14.05 -5.42
CA LYS A 141 4.54 14.37 -6.65
C LYS A 141 3.41 15.38 -6.40
N GLU A 142 2.69 15.26 -5.29
CA GLU A 142 1.68 16.23 -4.88
C GLU A 142 2.28 17.62 -4.61
N LEU A 143 3.48 17.70 -4.02
CA LEU A 143 4.21 18.96 -3.90
C LEU A 143 4.49 19.57 -5.29
N LEU A 144 4.92 18.78 -6.27
CA LEU A 144 5.18 19.26 -7.63
C LEU A 144 3.91 19.81 -8.30
N HIS A 145 2.78 19.12 -8.12
CA HIS A 145 1.48 19.58 -8.60
C HIS A 145 1.03 20.87 -7.92
N ARG A 146 1.12 20.93 -6.58
CA ARG A 146 0.73 22.10 -5.77
C ARG A 146 1.59 23.32 -6.04
N ALA A 147 2.88 23.13 -6.31
CA ALA A 147 3.80 24.19 -6.71
C ALA A 147 3.70 24.56 -8.20
N GLU A 148 2.77 23.92 -8.94
CA GLU A 148 2.55 24.10 -10.38
C GLU A 148 3.85 24.04 -11.20
N VAL A 149 4.73 23.10 -10.89
CA VAL A 149 6.04 23.00 -11.55
C VAL A 149 5.86 22.74 -13.04
N PRO A 150 6.36 23.62 -13.93
CA PRO A 150 6.22 23.45 -15.37
C PRO A 150 6.97 22.22 -15.90
N SER A 151 6.45 21.57 -16.94
CA SER A 151 7.12 20.47 -17.64
C SER A 151 8.45 20.88 -18.30
N SER A 152 8.67 22.19 -18.50
CA SER A 152 9.90 22.77 -19.07
C SER A 152 11.08 22.85 -18.07
N TRP A 153 10.82 22.74 -16.76
CA TRP A 153 11.87 22.87 -15.75
C TRP A 153 12.84 21.69 -15.77
N SER A 154 14.11 21.98 -15.51
CA SER A 154 15.11 20.95 -15.21
C SER A 154 14.96 20.46 -13.77
N PHE A 155 15.44 19.24 -13.49
CA PHE A 155 15.46 18.72 -12.12
C PHE A 155 16.26 19.63 -11.18
N GLY A 156 17.35 20.25 -11.66
CA GLY A 156 18.16 21.19 -10.87
C GLY A 156 17.39 22.46 -10.51
N SER A 157 16.64 23.02 -11.45
CA SER A 157 15.79 24.20 -11.23
C SER A 157 14.66 23.92 -10.23
N MET A 158 14.03 22.75 -10.36
CA MET A 158 13.03 22.27 -9.40
C MET A 158 13.66 22.08 -8.01
N GLN A 159 14.81 21.41 -7.93
CA GLN A 159 15.51 21.15 -6.66
C GLN A 159 15.96 22.45 -5.98
N ALA A 160 16.43 23.45 -6.73
CA ALA A 160 16.80 24.75 -6.17
C ALA A 160 15.61 25.46 -5.51
N SER A 161 14.41 25.28 -6.07
CA SER A 161 13.19 25.92 -5.57
C SER A 161 12.53 25.15 -4.43
N LEU A 162 12.47 23.81 -4.53
CA LEU A 162 11.68 22.95 -3.64
C LEU A 162 12.53 22.07 -2.70
N GLY A 163 13.86 22.09 -2.81
CA GLY A 163 14.75 21.13 -2.15
C GLY A 163 14.78 21.19 -0.61
N LYS A 164 14.26 22.26 0.00
CA LYS A 164 14.11 22.39 1.46
C LYS A 164 12.75 21.90 1.97
N SER A 165 11.82 21.58 1.08
CA SER A 165 10.49 21.13 1.45
C SER A 165 10.56 19.76 2.11
N ARG A 166 9.72 19.53 3.12
CA ARG A 166 9.68 18.27 3.85
C ARG A 166 9.45 17.09 2.90
N GLU A 167 8.49 17.22 1.99
CA GLU A 167 8.10 16.19 1.03
C GLU A 167 9.25 15.82 0.08
N PHE A 168 10.13 16.77 -0.25
CA PHE A 168 11.34 16.51 -1.02
C PHE A 168 12.39 15.76 -0.19
N LEU A 169 12.58 16.16 1.06
CA LEU A 169 13.56 15.57 1.98
C LEU A 169 13.16 14.16 2.44
N ASP A 170 11.86 13.89 2.55
CA ASP A 170 11.31 12.59 2.97
C ASP A 170 11.62 11.50 1.93
N VAL A 171 11.76 11.83 0.64
CA VAL A 171 12.28 10.88 -0.37
C VAL A 171 13.77 10.68 -0.14
N ARG A 172 14.16 9.49 0.32
CA ARG A 172 15.50 9.22 0.88
C ARG A 172 16.61 9.27 -0.16
N THR A 173 16.38 8.73 -1.35
CA THR A 173 17.45 8.59 -2.34
C THR A 173 17.33 9.60 -3.48
N GLN A 174 18.47 10.04 -4.01
CA GLN A 174 18.51 10.91 -5.18
C GLN A 174 17.91 10.24 -6.42
N GLY A 175 18.04 8.90 -6.53
CA GLY A 175 17.47 8.11 -7.62
C GLY A 175 15.95 8.15 -7.63
N GLU A 176 15.32 7.90 -6.49
CA GLU A 176 13.86 8.00 -6.33
C GLU A 176 13.35 9.40 -6.67
N ARG A 177 14.02 10.45 -6.20
CA ARG A 177 13.65 11.85 -6.51
C ARG A 177 13.68 12.13 -8.01
N ARG A 178 14.76 11.73 -8.69
CA ARG A 178 14.93 11.93 -10.14
C ARG A 178 13.89 11.16 -10.93
N GLN A 179 13.62 9.91 -10.55
CA GLN A 179 12.63 9.07 -11.20
C GLN A 179 11.21 9.63 -11.03
N ALA A 180 10.83 9.98 -9.79
CA ALA A 180 9.53 10.58 -9.50
C ALA A 180 9.30 11.89 -10.26
N TYR A 181 10.33 12.74 -10.37
CA TYR A 181 10.26 13.96 -11.16
C TYR A 181 10.14 13.70 -12.66
N ALA A 182 10.87 12.72 -13.20
CA ALA A 182 10.77 12.34 -14.61
C ALA A 182 9.35 11.86 -14.96
N GLU A 183 8.77 11.02 -14.11
CA GLU A 183 7.38 10.56 -14.26
C GLU A 183 6.38 11.71 -14.18
N TYR A 184 6.53 12.60 -13.20
CA TYR A 184 5.72 13.83 -13.10
C TYR A 184 5.81 14.66 -14.37
N ARG A 185 7.04 14.91 -14.85
CA ARG A 185 7.29 15.73 -16.04
C ARG A 185 6.63 15.16 -17.28
N THR A 186 6.80 13.86 -17.53
CA THR A 186 6.15 13.18 -18.66
C THR A 186 4.63 13.18 -18.54
N ALA A 187 4.09 12.97 -17.33
CA ALA A 187 2.65 13.03 -17.11
C ALA A 187 2.09 14.45 -17.34
N LYS A 188 2.80 15.48 -16.84
CA LYS A 188 2.44 16.89 -17.00
C LYS A 188 2.49 17.32 -18.47
N GLU A 189 3.57 16.97 -19.19
CA GLU A 189 3.69 17.24 -20.63
C GLU A 189 2.56 16.57 -21.43
N LYS A 190 2.22 15.32 -21.09
CA LYS A 190 1.10 14.61 -21.71
C LYS A 190 -0.22 15.34 -21.44
N LEU A 191 -0.48 15.76 -20.20
CA LEU A 191 -1.68 16.51 -19.85
C LEU A 191 -1.78 17.84 -20.61
N GLU A 192 -0.69 18.59 -20.69
CA GLU A 192 -0.60 19.84 -21.44
C GLU A 192 -0.87 19.61 -22.93
N ARG A 193 -0.25 18.60 -23.54
CA ARG A 193 -0.47 18.25 -24.95
C ARG A 193 -1.89 17.76 -25.23
N GLU A 194 -2.49 17.03 -24.30
CA GLU A 194 -3.89 16.61 -24.40
C GLU A 194 -4.85 17.80 -24.26
N ALA A 195 -4.56 18.73 -23.36
CA ALA A 195 -5.32 19.97 -23.23
C ALA A 195 -5.23 20.80 -24.52
N ASP A 196 -4.05 20.95 -25.10
CA ASP A 196 -3.85 21.62 -26.40
C ASP A 196 -4.65 20.94 -27.51
N ARG A 197 -4.61 19.61 -27.58
CA ARG A 197 -5.39 18.85 -28.56
C ARG A 197 -6.89 19.08 -28.38
N ARG A 198 -7.40 19.00 -27.14
CA ARG A 198 -8.80 19.24 -26.82
C ARG A 198 -9.20 20.67 -27.17
N ALA A 199 -8.39 21.66 -26.83
CA ALA A 199 -8.61 23.06 -27.17
C ALA A 199 -8.70 23.27 -28.68
N ARG A 200 -7.83 22.62 -29.48
CA ARG A 200 -7.88 22.66 -30.94
C ARG A 200 -9.15 22.04 -31.51
N VAL A 201 -9.60 20.91 -30.98
CA VAL A 201 -10.86 20.28 -31.41
C VAL A 201 -12.05 21.17 -31.07
N VAL A 202 -12.11 21.70 -29.85
CA VAL A 202 -13.17 22.64 -29.44
C VAL A 202 -13.16 23.90 -30.30
N ALA A 203 -11.99 24.45 -30.61
CA ALA A 203 -11.83 25.61 -31.48
C ALA A 203 -12.36 25.32 -32.90
N ARG A 204 -12.00 24.17 -33.49
CA ARG A 204 -12.53 23.72 -34.79
C ARG A 204 -14.05 23.58 -34.76
N ASP A 205 -14.59 22.86 -33.79
CA ASP A 205 -16.02 22.57 -33.73
C ASP A 205 -16.84 23.87 -33.50
N ASN A 206 -16.33 24.80 -32.70
CA ASN A 206 -16.93 26.11 -32.52
C ASN A 206 -16.88 26.97 -33.80
N PHE A 207 -15.79 26.88 -34.57
CA PHE A 207 -15.65 27.57 -35.85
C PHE A 207 -16.62 27.01 -36.89
N ALA A 208 -16.74 25.69 -37.01
CA ALA A 208 -17.71 25.05 -37.90
C ALA A 208 -19.16 25.44 -37.55
N LYS A 209 -19.53 25.40 -36.26
CA LYS A 209 -20.86 25.85 -35.80
C LYS A 209 -21.10 27.32 -36.10
N LEU A 210 -20.09 28.18 -35.94
CA LEU A 210 -20.20 29.58 -36.32
C LEU A 210 -20.54 29.72 -37.80
N LEU A 211 -19.87 28.99 -38.69
CA LEU A 211 -20.15 29.03 -40.13
C LEU A 211 -21.55 28.50 -40.47
N ASP A 212 -22.00 27.44 -39.80
CA ASP A 212 -23.35 26.89 -39.98
C ASP A 212 -24.46 27.86 -39.52
N GLU A 213 -24.23 28.58 -38.43
CA GLU A 213 -25.14 29.62 -37.90
C GLU A 213 -25.13 30.88 -38.79
N TYR A 214 -23.98 31.19 -39.39
CA TYR A 214 -23.80 32.36 -40.24
C TYR A 214 -24.33 32.08 -41.66
N GLY A 215 -25.65 32.05 -41.81
CA GLY A 215 -26.34 31.65 -43.05
C GLY A 215 -26.03 32.44 -44.32
N SER A 216 -25.26 33.54 -44.24
CA SER A 216 -24.74 34.26 -45.41
C SER A 216 -23.43 33.68 -45.96
N ILE A 217 -22.80 32.75 -45.24
CA ILE A 217 -21.60 32.05 -45.68
C ILE A 217 -22.01 30.69 -46.26
N THR A 218 -21.58 30.44 -47.49
CA THR A 218 -21.83 29.21 -48.23
C THR A 218 -20.51 28.59 -48.68
N PRO A 219 -20.50 27.32 -49.15
CA PRO A 219 -19.27 26.68 -49.63
C PRO A 219 -18.61 27.34 -50.85
N ASP A 220 -19.29 28.29 -51.50
CA ASP A 220 -18.79 29.05 -52.63
C ASP A 220 -18.38 30.48 -52.23
N THR A 221 -18.56 30.85 -50.95
CA THR A 221 -18.13 32.14 -50.40
C THR A 221 -16.60 32.22 -50.37
N PRO A 222 -15.98 33.23 -51.01
CA PRO A 222 -14.52 33.39 -50.98
C PRO A 222 -14.01 33.64 -49.55
N TRP A 223 -12.84 33.05 -49.22
CA TRP A 223 -12.22 33.21 -47.90
C TRP A 223 -12.07 34.67 -47.49
N ALA A 224 -11.58 35.55 -48.39
CA ALA A 224 -11.41 36.97 -48.11
C ALA A 224 -12.71 37.72 -47.76
N PHE A 225 -13.86 37.20 -48.20
CA PHE A 225 -15.17 37.73 -47.83
C PHE A 225 -15.63 37.17 -46.48
N ALA A 226 -15.48 35.86 -46.27
CA ALA A 226 -15.77 35.21 -45.00
C ALA A 226 -14.98 35.83 -43.83
N THR A 227 -13.69 36.15 -44.01
CA THR A 227 -12.88 36.80 -42.96
C THR A 227 -13.43 38.15 -42.54
N ARG A 228 -13.94 38.95 -43.48
CA ARG A 228 -14.54 40.28 -43.17
C ARG A 228 -15.83 40.14 -42.38
N LEU A 229 -16.66 39.15 -42.71
CA LEU A 229 -17.91 38.88 -42.00
C LEU A 229 -17.66 38.36 -40.58
N LEU A 230 -16.67 37.47 -40.41
CA LEU A 230 -16.38 36.82 -39.13
C LEU A 230 -15.45 37.66 -38.23
N ALA A 231 -14.89 38.76 -38.72
CA ALA A 231 -13.86 39.55 -38.01
C ALA A 231 -14.29 40.03 -36.61
N ARG A 232 -15.59 40.19 -36.36
CA ARG A 232 -16.13 40.63 -35.06
C ARG A 232 -16.49 39.48 -34.13
N GLU A 233 -16.54 38.24 -34.63
CA GLU A 233 -17.02 37.09 -33.89
C GLU A 233 -15.99 36.60 -32.87
N PRO A 234 -16.35 36.50 -31.57
CA PRO A 234 -15.43 36.01 -30.54
C PRO A 234 -14.91 34.59 -30.82
N ARG A 235 -15.78 33.71 -31.33
CA ARG A 235 -15.43 32.33 -31.69
C ARG A 235 -14.42 32.26 -32.85
N TYR A 236 -14.47 33.21 -33.79
CA TYR A 236 -13.49 33.35 -34.88
C TYR A 236 -12.14 33.86 -34.36
N LYS A 237 -12.15 34.87 -33.47
CA LYS A 237 -10.92 35.44 -32.88
C LYS A 237 -10.18 34.45 -31.97
N ALA A 238 -10.90 33.54 -31.31
CA ALA A 238 -10.33 32.52 -30.43
C ALA A 238 -9.43 31.50 -31.16
N VAL A 239 -9.57 31.37 -32.49
CA VAL A 239 -8.73 30.50 -33.32
C VAL A 239 -7.48 31.27 -33.78
N PRO A 240 -6.26 30.68 -33.70
CA PRO A 240 -5.05 31.29 -34.25
C PRO A 240 -5.20 31.61 -35.74
N GLU A 241 -4.75 32.78 -36.19
CA GLU A 241 -4.94 33.24 -37.57
C GLU A 241 -4.39 32.26 -38.62
N LYS A 242 -3.26 31.61 -38.30
CA LYS A 242 -2.64 30.59 -39.14
C LYS A 242 -3.56 29.40 -39.42
N ASP A 243 -4.40 29.02 -38.47
CA ASP A 243 -5.21 27.80 -38.55
C ASP A 243 -6.59 28.06 -39.18
N ARG A 244 -7.04 29.32 -39.25
CA ARG A 244 -8.40 29.67 -39.73
C ARG A 244 -8.67 29.29 -41.19
N PRO A 245 -7.75 29.50 -42.16
CA PRO A 245 -8.00 29.16 -43.56
C PRO A 245 -8.22 27.65 -43.77
N ASP A 246 -7.41 26.83 -43.11
CA ASP A 246 -7.52 25.37 -43.18
C ASP A 246 -8.85 24.90 -42.59
N LEU A 247 -9.25 25.44 -41.44
CA LEU A 247 -10.53 25.13 -40.80
C LEU A 247 -11.74 25.54 -41.66
N PHE A 248 -11.66 26.67 -42.36
CA PHE A 248 -12.69 27.10 -43.29
C PHE A 248 -12.79 26.15 -44.49
N GLN A 249 -11.65 25.78 -45.06
CA GLN A 249 -11.60 24.86 -46.20
C GLN A 249 -12.15 23.47 -45.82
N ASP A 250 -11.82 22.97 -44.62
CA ASP A 250 -12.37 21.72 -44.10
C ASP A 250 -13.91 21.79 -44.02
N TRP A 251 -14.46 22.87 -43.45
CA TRP A 251 -15.91 23.08 -43.40
C TRP A 251 -16.54 23.15 -44.80
N VAL A 252 -15.92 23.85 -45.75
CA VAL A 252 -16.39 23.94 -47.15
C VAL A 252 -16.50 22.54 -47.76
N GLN A 253 -15.49 21.67 -47.55
CA GLN A 253 -15.51 20.30 -48.07
C GLN A 253 -16.62 19.47 -47.41
N ASP A 254 -16.76 19.55 -46.09
CA ASP A 254 -17.78 18.80 -45.35
C ASP A 254 -19.20 19.23 -45.71
N GLU A 255 -19.43 20.53 -45.89
CA GLU A 255 -20.71 21.07 -46.30
C GLU A 255 -21.05 20.66 -47.74
N LYS A 256 -20.08 20.68 -48.67
CA LYS A 256 -20.26 20.14 -50.03
C LYS A 256 -20.61 18.66 -50.01
N ARG A 257 -19.96 17.85 -49.19
CA ARG A 257 -20.31 16.42 -48.99
C ARG A 257 -21.73 16.27 -48.43
N ARG A 258 -22.13 17.08 -47.44
CA ARG A 258 -23.47 17.07 -46.83
C ARG A 258 -24.55 17.38 -47.86
N LEU A 259 -24.36 18.43 -48.65
CA LEU A 259 -25.26 18.84 -49.73
C LEU A 259 -25.37 17.77 -50.83
N ALA A 260 -24.25 17.18 -51.25
CA ALA A 260 -24.23 16.10 -52.25
C ALA A 260 -24.98 14.85 -51.76
N SER A 261 -24.77 14.43 -50.51
CA SER A 261 -25.50 13.32 -49.89
C SER A 261 -27.01 13.58 -49.83
N LYS A 262 -27.41 14.80 -49.46
CA LYS A 262 -28.81 15.23 -49.42
C LYS A 262 -29.45 15.24 -50.82
N LYS A 263 -28.70 15.61 -51.85
CA LYS A 263 -29.14 15.53 -53.26
C LYS A 263 -29.34 14.08 -53.69
N ARG A 264 -28.38 13.18 -53.41
CA ARG A 264 -28.49 11.74 -53.74
C ARG A 264 -29.69 11.06 -53.07
N ARG A 265 -30.01 11.41 -51.82
CA ARG A 265 -31.19 10.88 -51.11
C ARG A 265 -32.53 11.43 -51.63
N ARG A 266 -32.51 12.54 -52.36
CA ARG A 266 -33.70 13.22 -52.90
C ARG A 266 -33.96 12.92 -54.38
N SER A 267 -33.02 12.30 -55.08
CA SER A 267 -33.22 11.78 -56.42
C SER A 267 -33.88 10.40 -56.32
N PRO A 268 -35.14 10.23 -56.79
CA PRO A 268 -35.82 8.94 -56.88
C PRO A 268 -35.10 7.95 -57.80
#